data_AF-A0A1G7WBW8-F1
#
_entry.id   AF-A0A1G7WBW8-F1
#
_cell.length_a   1.000
_cell.length_b   1.000
_cell.length_c   1.000
_cell.angle_alpha   90.00
_cell.angle_beta   90.00
_cell.angle_gamma   90.00
#
_symmetry.space_group_name_H-M   'P 1'
#
loop_
_entity.id
_entity.type
_entity.pdbx_description
1 polymer ?
#
loop_
_entity_poly.entity_id
_entity_poly.type
_entity_poly.pdbx_seq_one_letter_code
_entity_poly.pdbx_strand_id
1 'polypeptide(L)'
;MIQHQRRFLRLDDIPDKTCLSKGEVLDAIEHHKIHFCAYIDTKNLGAVAQYQDSLKVVSIFNYKGMVRLSPLVSEKFALTLAPQSNKFFTILEPKSICRWRSISDAFPSVEVAGFEYLKIAPIQPKQELAAYAGITVSSTVEQLAGSMVNLFSRTFPQADFSEMRKRYPSTHFQQLEVASCKVEVGQLRIDIEELMSAFGTNCINFNRYVSVESVEETENSTLNATVKSTSGQPLPSVTESTGLVLSSVTNSVDQCVSSVTSNAVVPLDSVTSSTDVRLGSVKPLLFTHPIKQMVYDILQHYPEYESRQIWHLLKLDVTQQTRQFDCDALIFEITADDLHYFGRGDTTRSISYRRFQNILSEVRKKLHV
;
A
#
# COMPACT_ATOMS: atom_id res chain seq x y z
N MET A 1 -9.81 -19.71 -13.50
CA MET A 1 -9.02 -18.53 -13.93
C MET A 1 -9.30 -17.42 -12.94
N ILE A 2 -8.27 -16.83 -12.30
CA ILE A 2 -8.47 -15.73 -11.33
C ILE A 2 -8.32 -14.40 -12.09
N GLN A 3 -9.44 -13.74 -12.36
CA GLN A 3 -9.43 -12.46 -13.08
C GLN A 3 -9.31 -11.27 -12.11
N HIS A 4 -8.30 -10.44 -12.35
CA HIS A 4 -8.21 -9.04 -11.88
C HIS A 4 -8.20 -8.79 -10.36
N GLN A 5 -7.53 -9.66 -9.58
CA GLN A 5 -7.15 -9.34 -8.21
C GLN A 5 -5.86 -8.50 -8.18
N ARG A 6 -5.85 -7.38 -7.44
CA ARG A 6 -4.62 -6.60 -7.18
C ARG A 6 -3.70 -7.42 -6.28
N ARG A 7 -2.51 -7.84 -6.74
CA ARG A 7 -1.56 -8.64 -5.95
C ARG A 7 -1.09 -7.93 -4.67
N PHE A 8 -1.06 -6.61 -4.65
CA PHE A 8 -0.52 -5.83 -3.52
C PHE A 8 -1.58 -4.93 -2.87
N LEU A 9 -1.78 -5.09 -1.56
CA LEU A 9 -2.70 -4.29 -0.74
C LEU A 9 -1.97 -3.20 0.05
N ARG A 10 -2.58 -2.06 0.33
CA ARG A 10 -2.09 -1.13 1.37
C ARG A 10 -2.30 -1.76 2.74
N LEU A 11 -1.48 -1.40 3.73
CA LEU A 11 -1.62 -1.89 5.10
C LEU A 11 -2.98 -1.50 5.73
N ASP A 12 -3.56 -0.38 5.29
CA ASP A 12 -4.89 0.08 5.73
C ASP A 12 -6.05 -0.54 4.93
N ASP A 13 -5.79 -1.14 3.75
CA ASP A 13 -6.80 -1.91 3.01
C ASP A 13 -7.09 -3.27 3.70
N ILE A 14 -6.19 -3.75 4.56
CA ILE A 14 -6.19 -5.12 5.12
C ILE A 14 -7.54 -5.49 5.78
N PRO A 15 -8.11 -4.71 6.71
CA PRO A 15 -9.37 -5.09 7.37
C PRO A 15 -10.59 -5.08 6.42
N ASP A 16 -10.47 -4.41 5.28
CA ASP A 16 -11.56 -4.28 4.29
C ASP A 16 -11.53 -5.37 3.22
N LYS A 17 -10.34 -5.88 2.89
CA LYS A 17 -10.12 -6.90 1.84
C LYS A 17 -9.80 -8.28 2.39
N THR A 18 -9.53 -8.40 3.68
CA THR A 18 -9.18 -9.65 4.38
C THR A 18 -9.99 -9.79 5.67
N CYS A 19 -10.05 -10.98 6.26
CA CYS A 19 -10.60 -11.16 7.61
C CYS A 19 -9.60 -10.85 8.74
N LEU A 20 -8.36 -10.48 8.38
CA LEU A 20 -7.28 -10.18 9.32
C LEU A 20 -7.32 -8.71 9.74
N SER A 21 -6.94 -8.46 10.98
CA SER A 21 -6.63 -7.11 11.45
C SER A 21 -5.26 -6.64 10.96
N LYS A 22 -5.06 -5.32 10.96
CA LYS A 22 -3.74 -4.70 10.78
C LYS A 22 -2.72 -5.17 11.82
N GLY A 23 -3.18 -5.54 13.03
CA GLY A 23 -2.32 -6.07 14.10
C GLY A 23 -1.76 -7.47 13.80
N GLU A 24 -2.59 -8.40 13.33
CA GLU A 24 -2.15 -9.76 12.97
C GLU A 24 -1.17 -9.77 11.79
N VAL A 25 -1.35 -8.85 10.83
CA VAL A 25 -0.40 -8.66 9.72
C VAL A 25 0.94 -8.09 10.21
N LEU A 26 0.93 -7.19 11.20
CA LEU A 26 2.16 -6.66 11.80
C LEU A 26 2.89 -7.73 12.64
N ASP A 27 2.17 -8.49 13.48
CA ASP A 27 2.72 -9.65 14.21
C ASP A 27 3.41 -10.65 13.28
N ALA A 28 2.79 -10.94 12.13
CA ALA A 28 3.36 -11.84 11.15
C ALA A 28 4.64 -11.29 10.47
N ILE A 29 4.82 -9.97 10.43
CA ILE A 29 6.05 -9.34 9.91
C ILE A 29 7.15 -9.34 10.98
N GLU A 30 6.81 -9.02 12.23
CA GLU A 30 7.72 -9.08 13.37
C GLU A 30 8.26 -10.51 13.56
N HIS A 31 7.40 -11.53 13.43
CA HIS A 31 7.79 -12.94 13.45
C HIS A 31 8.30 -13.48 12.09
N HIS A 32 8.61 -12.61 11.13
CA HIS A 32 9.20 -12.93 9.81
C HIS A 32 8.41 -13.97 8.96
N LYS A 33 7.11 -14.15 9.21
CA LYS A 33 6.23 -15.05 8.45
C LYS A 33 5.90 -14.48 7.06
N ILE A 34 5.81 -13.14 6.96
CA ILE A 34 5.60 -12.38 5.72
C ILE A 34 6.46 -11.10 5.73
N HIS A 35 6.68 -10.51 4.55
CA HIS A 35 7.49 -9.31 4.37
C HIS A 35 6.66 -8.11 3.94
N PHE A 36 7.13 -6.91 4.29
CA PHE A 36 6.64 -5.70 3.63
C PHE A 36 7.15 -5.65 2.19
N CYS A 37 6.25 -5.30 1.27
CA CYS A 37 6.60 -4.81 -0.04
C CYS A 37 6.54 -3.27 -0.06
N ALA A 38 7.17 -2.63 -1.02
CA ALA A 38 7.12 -1.17 -1.21
C ALA A 38 7.03 -0.81 -2.70
N TYR A 39 6.33 0.27 -3.02
CA TYR A 39 6.40 0.88 -4.35
C TYR A 39 7.51 1.93 -4.39
N ILE A 40 8.49 1.76 -5.28
CA ILE A 40 9.60 2.70 -5.45
C ILE A 40 9.70 3.22 -6.89
N ASP A 41 10.25 4.42 -7.05
CA ASP A 41 10.66 5.03 -8.32
C ASP A 41 12.10 5.54 -8.13
N THR A 42 13.09 4.85 -8.72
CA THR A 42 14.50 5.05 -8.40
C THR A 42 15.40 4.72 -9.60
N LYS A 43 16.55 5.38 -9.68
CA LYS A 43 17.48 5.32 -10.81
C LYS A 43 18.81 4.71 -10.38
N ASN A 44 19.48 4.04 -11.31
CA ASN A 44 20.77 3.37 -11.10
C ASN A 44 20.78 2.32 -9.96
N LEU A 45 19.73 1.51 -9.83
CA LEU A 45 19.77 0.30 -9.02
C LEU A 45 20.84 -0.65 -9.60
N GLY A 46 21.54 -1.37 -8.73
CA GLY A 46 22.55 -2.36 -9.13
C GLY A 46 22.00 -3.76 -8.99
N ALA A 47 21.70 -4.44 -10.09
CA ALA A 47 21.26 -5.84 -10.05
C ALA A 47 22.41 -6.72 -9.57
N VAL A 48 22.16 -7.63 -8.63
CA VAL A 48 23.18 -8.54 -8.11
C VAL A 48 22.85 -10.00 -8.41
N ALA A 49 23.89 -10.80 -8.58
CA ALA A 49 23.80 -12.25 -8.59
C ALA A 49 24.97 -12.86 -7.80
N GLN A 50 24.73 -14.02 -7.20
CA GLN A 50 25.77 -14.82 -6.55
C GLN A 50 26.59 -15.55 -7.62
N TYR A 51 27.91 -15.42 -7.57
CA TYR A 51 28.84 -16.16 -8.41
C TYR A 51 29.88 -16.84 -7.52
N GLN A 52 29.76 -18.16 -7.38
CA GLN A 52 30.55 -18.94 -6.40
C GLN A 52 30.35 -18.32 -5.01
N ASP A 53 31.40 -17.76 -4.42
CA ASP A 53 31.38 -17.26 -3.05
C ASP A 53 31.15 -15.73 -2.93
N SER A 54 31.06 -14.97 -4.04
CA SER A 54 30.82 -13.52 -3.98
C SER A 54 29.57 -13.03 -4.73
N LEU A 55 28.90 -12.03 -4.12
CA LEU A 55 27.86 -11.23 -4.76
C LEU A 55 28.51 -10.23 -5.71
N LYS A 56 28.11 -10.25 -6.99
CA LYS A 56 28.63 -9.32 -8.01
C LYS A 56 27.48 -8.49 -8.59
N VAL A 57 27.70 -7.20 -8.79
CA VAL A 57 26.77 -6.32 -9.51
C VAL A 57 26.86 -6.63 -11.01
N VAL A 58 25.79 -7.15 -11.59
CA VAL A 58 25.77 -7.63 -12.98
C VAL A 58 25.31 -6.58 -13.98
N SER A 59 24.49 -5.61 -13.55
CA SER A 59 23.88 -4.61 -14.42
C SER A 59 23.41 -3.41 -13.61
N ILE A 60 23.35 -2.23 -14.25
CA ILE A 60 22.75 -1.02 -13.70
C ILE A 60 21.43 -0.75 -14.43
N PHE A 61 20.37 -0.42 -13.68
CA PHE A 61 19.04 -0.18 -14.24
C PHE A 61 18.28 0.92 -13.50
N ASN A 62 17.17 1.38 -14.09
CA ASN A 62 16.19 2.24 -13.44
C ASN A 62 14.92 1.41 -13.21
N TYR A 63 14.21 1.70 -12.11
CA TYR A 63 13.05 0.91 -11.70
C TYR A 63 11.90 1.77 -11.19
N LYS A 64 10.68 1.43 -11.60
CA LYS A 64 9.45 2.03 -11.11
C LYS A 64 8.38 0.95 -10.94
N GLY A 65 8.17 0.46 -9.72
CA GLY A 65 7.33 -0.70 -9.46
C GLY A 65 7.49 -1.26 -8.05
N MET A 66 6.97 -2.48 -7.84
CA MET A 66 6.99 -3.13 -6.52
C MET A 66 8.32 -3.84 -6.22
N VAL A 67 8.78 -3.72 -4.97
CA VAL A 67 9.90 -4.47 -4.39
C VAL A 67 9.49 -5.14 -3.08
N ARG A 68 10.09 -6.30 -2.73
CA ARG A 68 10.02 -6.89 -1.39
C ARG A 68 11.20 -6.37 -0.56
N LEU A 69 10.94 -5.99 0.69
CA LEU A 69 11.95 -5.57 1.66
C LEU A 69 12.55 -6.81 2.37
N SER A 70 13.73 -6.66 2.99
CA SER A 70 14.32 -7.74 3.77
C SER A 70 13.57 -7.96 5.10
N PRO A 71 13.72 -9.12 5.78
CA PRO A 71 13.05 -9.37 7.07
C PRO A 71 13.33 -8.27 8.09
N LEU A 72 14.61 -7.96 8.32
CA LEU A 72 15.10 -6.96 9.29
C LEU A 72 14.67 -5.51 8.97
N VAL A 73 14.30 -5.20 7.73
CA VAL A 73 13.75 -3.89 7.37
C VAL A 73 12.22 -3.89 7.52
N SER A 74 11.56 -5.02 7.24
CA SER A 74 10.13 -5.19 7.42
C SER A 74 9.74 -5.16 8.91
N GLU A 75 10.47 -5.90 9.75
CA GLU A 75 10.39 -5.89 11.22
C GLU A 75 10.51 -4.47 11.78
N LYS A 76 11.53 -3.70 11.36
CA LYS A 76 11.72 -2.31 11.78
C LYS A 76 10.58 -1.40 11.35
N PHE A 77 10.00 -1.62 10.18
CA PHE A 77 8.79 -0.91 9.76
C PHE A 77 7.58 -1.24 10.63
N ALA A 78 7.40 -2.51 11.02
CA ALA A 78 6.31 -2.91 11.89
C ALA A 78 6.43 -2.29 13.30
N LEU A 79 7.59 -2.45 13.94
CA LEU A 79 7.87 -1.98 15.29
C LEU A 79 7.86 -0.44 15.43
N THR A 80 8.27 0.31 14.40
CA THR A 80 8.42 1.78 14.49
C THR A 80 7.36 2.57 13.74
N LEU A 81 6.71 1.98 12.74
CA LEU A 81 5.85 2.68 11.75
C LEU A 81 6.48 3.98 11.23
N ALA A 82 7.81 4.01 11.11
CA ALA A 82 8.60 5.18 10.70
C ALA A 82 9.39 4.90 9.40
N PRO A 83 9.64 5.92 8.55
CA PRO A 83 10.38 5.75 7.29
C PRO A 83 11.80 5.17 7.47
N GLN A 84 12.08 4.03 6.82
CA GLN A 84 13.37 3.36 6.89
C GLN A 84 14.24 3.68 5.67
N SER A 85 15.56 3.62 5.84
CA SER A 85 16.53 3.68 4.74
C SER A 85 17.07 2.28 4.45
N ASN A 86 16.91 1.80 3.22
CA ASN A 86 17.28 0.44 2.82
C ASN A 86 18.31 0.45 1.68
N LYS A 87 19.30 -0.46 1.74
CA LYS A 87 20.32 -0.66 0.70
C LYS A 87 20.02 -1.81 -0.26
N PHE A 88 19.05 -2.69 0.03
CA PHE A 88 18.84 -3.93 -0.74
C PHE A 88 17.36 -4.28 -0.91
N PHE A 89 16.98 -4.67 -2.13
CA PHE A 89 15.61 -4.99 -2.52
C PHE A 89 15.55 -6.28 -3.33
N THR A 90 14.44 -7.02 -3.24
CA THR A 90 14.06 -7.99 -4.26
C THR A 90 13.05 -7.35 -5.21
N ILE A 91 13.39 -7.27 -6.49
CA ILE A 91 12.56 -6.69 -7.55
C ILE A 91 11.47 -7.68 -7.93
N LEU A 92 10.20 -7.30 -7.76
CA LEU A 92 9.05 -8.20 -7.99
C LEU A 92 8.49 -8.12 -9.41
N GLU A 93 8.74 -7.02 -10.12
CA GLU A 93 8.21 -6.79 -11.47
C GLU A 93 9.32 -6.55 -12.50
N PRO A 94 10.05 -7.59 -12.97
CA PRO A 94 11.14 -7.42 -13.95
C PRO A 94 10.72 -6.76 -15.27
N LYS A 95 9.41 -6.80 -15.60
CA LYS A 95 8.76 -6.06 -16.69
C LYS A 95 8.86 -4.53 -16.57
N SER A 96 9.03 -4.02 -15.34
CA SER A 96 9.04 -2.58 -15.00
C SER A 96 10.46 -2.00 -14.88
N ILE A 97 11.48 -2.83 -15.15
CA ILE A 97 12.88 -2.43 -15.30
C ILE A 97 13.07 -1.70 -16.62
N CYS A 98 13.81 -0.58 -16.61
CA CYS A 98 14.22 0.12 -17.81
C CYS A 98 15.71 0.55 -17.76
N ARG A 99 16.31 0.80 -18.92
CA ARG A 99 17.74 1.17 -19.08
C ARG A 99 18.73 0.18 -18.42
N TRP A 100 18.44 -1.13 -18.52
CA TRP A 100 19.37 -2.21 -18.17
C TRP A 100 20.64 -2.12 -19.04
N ARG A 101 21.81 -1.97 -18.42
CA ARG A 101 23.09 -1.68 -19.09
C ARG A 101 24.30 -2.02 -18.21
N SER A 102 25.51 -2.10 -18.77
CA SER A 102 26.70 -2.40 -17.95
C SER A 102 27.04 -1.26 -16.98
N ILE A 103 27.88 -1.56 -15.99
CA ILE A 103 28.42 -0.55 -15.07
C ILE A 103 29.20 0.51 -15.88
N SER A 104 29.96 0.08 -16.89
CA SER A 104 30.71 0.94 -17.80
C SER A 104 29.82 1.90 -18.59
N ASP A 105 28.67 1.44 -19.09
CA ASP A 105 27.70 2.28 -19.81
C ASP A 105 26.95 3.25 -18.89
N ALA A 106 26.81 2.89 -17.61
CA ALA A 106 26.15 3.71 -16.60
C ALA A 106 27.08 4.78 -16.02
N PHE A 107 28.37 4.47 -15.88
CA PHE A 107 29.38 5.30 -15.24
C PHE A 107 30.74 5.22 -16.00
N PRO A 108 30.89 5.89 -17.15
CA PRO A 108 32.06 5.72 -18.04
C PRO A 108 33.42 6.16 -17.48
N SER A 109 33.44 6.85 -16.33
CA SER A 109 34.65 7.42 -15.71
C SER A 109 35.03 6.74 -14.39
N VAL A 110 34.53 5.52 -14.15
CA VAL A 110 34.81 4.73 -12.95
C VAL A 110 36.07 3.91 -13.10
N GLU A 111 36.98 4.09 -12.15
CA GLU A 111 38.23 3.33 -12.06
C GLU A 111 38.25 2.36 -10.87
N VAL A 112 37.43 2.61 -9.84
CA VAL A 112 37.34 1.80 -8.61
C VAL A 112 35.87 1.60 -8.20
N ALA A 113 35.53 0.43 -7.67
CA ALA A 113 34.23 0.18 -7.05
C ALA A 113 34.42 -0.48 -5.68
N GLY A 114 33.60 -0.11 -4.70
CA GLY A 114 33.55 -0.74 -3.37
C GLY A 114 32.87 -2.11 -3.34
N PHE A 115 32.71 -2.74 -4.51
CA PHE A 115 32.01 -4.02 -4.71
C PHE A 115 32.49 -4.68 -6.01
N GLU A 116 32.37 -6.00 -6.10
CA GLU A 116 32.65 -6.73 -7.34
C GLU A 116 31.54 -6.52 -8.39
N TYR A 117 31.90 -6.43 -9.68
CA TYR A 117 30.94 -6.21 -10.75
C TYR A 117 31.37 -6.83 -12.09
N LEU A 118 30.42 -7.01 -13.00
CA LEU A 118 30.67 -7.47 -14.37
C LEU A 118 30.85 -6.29 -15.33
N LYS A 119 31.89 -6.33 -16.17
CA LYS A 119 32.17 -5.30 -17.19
C LYS A 119 31.14 -5.26 -18.33
N ILE A 120 30.42 -6.36 -18.56
CA ILE A 120 29.39 -6.54 -19.58
C ILE A 120 28.12 -6.99 -18.87
N ALA A 121 26.98 -6.36 -19.16
CA ALA A 121 25.70 -6.76 -18.59
C ALA A 121 25.18 -8.06 -19.25
N PRO A 122 24.66 -9.03 -18.46
CA PRO A 122 23.94 -10.18 -19.01
C PRO A 122 22.56 -9.76 -19.54
N ILE A 123 21.83 -10.69 -20.15
CA ILE A 123 20.43 -10.49 -20.55
C ILE A 123 19.58 -10.21 -19.29
N GLN A 124 18.66 -9.23 -19.39
CA GLN A 124 17.73 -8.89 -18.31
C GLN A 124 16.87 -10.09 -17.89
N PRO A 125 16.85 -10.48 -16.59
CA PRO A 125 16.02 -11.57 -16.10
C PRO A 125 14.51 -11.32 -16.29
N LYS A 126 13.76 -12.41 -16.44
CA LYS A 126 12.29 -12.41 -16.51
C LYS A 126 11.60 -12.78 -15.19
N GLN A 127 12.38 -13.10 -14.16
CA GLN A 127 11.95 -13.54 -12.83
C GLN A 127 12.46 -12.55 -11.75
N GLU A 128 11.92 -12.64 -10.53
CA GLU A 128 12.33 -11.79 -9.41
C GLU A 128 13.87 -11.80 -9.24
N LEU A 129 14.47 -10.64 -9.00
CA LEU A 129 15.93 -10.49 -8.89
C LEU A 129 16.34 -9.61 -7.72
N ALA A 130 17.49 -9.89 -7.13
CA ALA A 130 18.08 -9.08 -6.07
C ALA A 130 18.76 -7.83 -6.65
N ALA A 131 18.64 -6.70 -5.95
CA ALA A 131 19.28 -5.45 -6.34
C ALA A 131 19.68 -4.56 -5.16
N TYR A 132 20.81 -3.86 -5.30
CA TYR A 132 21.14 -2.71 -4.48
C TYR A 132 20.25 -1.52 -4.81
N ALA A 133 19.81 -0.80 -3.78
CA ALA A 133 18.85 0.29 -3.84
C ALA A 133 19.30 1.49 -4.68
N GLY A 134 20.61 1.71 -4.78
CA GLY A 134 21.21 2.66 -5.71
C GLY A 134 22.73 2.50 -5.76
N ILE A 135 23.30 2.67 -6.94
CA ILE A 135 24.73 2.76 -7.19
C ILE A 135 25.04 4.22 -7.50
N THR A 136 25.99 4.79 -6.77
CA THR A 136 26.38 6.22 -6.87
C THR A 136 27.88 6.37 -6.93
N VAL A 137 28.33 7.41 -7.63
CA VAL A 137 29.72 7.87 -7.54
C VAL A 137 29.92 8.63 -6.24
N SER A 138 30.91 8.24 -5.44
CA SER A 138 31.47 9.06 -4.37
C SER A 138 32.79 9.70 -4.84
N SER A 139 33.09 10.88 -4.27
CA SER A 139 34.44 11.45 -4.30
C SER A 139 35.15 10.98 -3.05
N THR A 140 36.36 10.42 -3.17
CA THR A 140 37.12 9.98 -2.00
C THR A 140 37.55 11.17 -1.14
N VAL A 141 37.82 10.94 0.15
CA VAL A 141 38.28 11.99 1.08
C VAL A 141 39.56 12.67 0.57
N GLU A 142 40.44 11.91 -0.08
CA GLU A 142 41.67 12.40 -0.70
C GLU A 142 41.41 13.33 -1.90
N GLN A 143 40.31 13.15 -2.63
CA GLN A 143 39.90 14.05 -3.71
C GLN A 143 39.26 15.34 -3.18
N LEU A 144 38.52 15.26 -2.08
CA LEU A 144 38.05 16.47 -1.37
C LEU A 144 39.25 17.25 -0.83
N ALA A 145 40.25 16.59 -0.26
CA ALA A 145 41.51 17.22 0.14
C ALA A 145 42.27 17.82 -1.06
N GLY A 146 42.52 17.05 -2.13
CA GLY A 146 43.26 17.49 -3.30
C GLY A 146 42.58 18.62 -4.10
N SER A 147 41.25 18.61 -4.18
CA SER A 147 40.47 19.70 -4.79
C SER A 147 40.48 20.97 -3.92
N MET A 148 40.37 20.85 -2.60
CA MET A 148 40.54 21.98 -1.67
C MET A 148 41.95 22.55 -1.72
N VAL A 149 43.00 21.70 -1.78
CA VAL A 149 44.40 22.13 -1.97
C VAL A 149 44.57 22.87 -3.31
N ASN A 150 43.93 22.41 -4.38
CA ASN A 150 43.92 23.11 -5.68
C ASN A 150 43.08 24.39 -5.69
N LEU A 151 42.11 24.56 -4.78
CA LEU A 151 41.39 25.80 -4.58
C LEU A 151 42.24 26.79 -3.77
N PHE A 152 42.76 26.39 -2.61
CA PHE A 152 43.60 27.23 -1.76
C PHE A 152 44.88 27.70 -2.46
N SER A 153 45.51 26.85 -3.29
CA SER A 153 46.68 27.25 -4.10
C SER A 153 46.36 28.20 -5.26
N ARG A 154 45.08 28.43 -5.59
CA ARG A 154 44.63 29.52 -6.47
C ARG A 154 44.29 30.79 -5.67
N THR A 155 43.69 30.64 -4.48
CA THR A 155 43.33 31.76 -3.60
C THR A 155 44.54 32.41 -2.91
N PHE A 156 45.57 31.63 -2.59
CA PHE A 156 46.78 32.05 -1.88
C PHE A 156 48.07 31.64 -2.63
N PRO A 157 48.42 32.28 -3.76
CA PRO A 157 49.51 31.81 -4.62
C PRO A 157 50.93 31.85 -4.02
N GLN A 158 51.11 32.50 -2.86
CA GLN A 158 52.41 32.61 -2.17
C GLN A 158 52.62 31.54 -1.08
N ALA A 159 51.61 30.73 -0.75
CA ALA A 159 51.77 29.65 0.21
C ALA A 159 52.23 28.36 -0.50
N ASP A 160 53.26 27.69 0.04
CA ASP A 160 53.74 26.43 -0.55
C ASP A 160 52.81 25.27 -0.17
N PHE A 161 52.11 24.76 -1.20
CA PHE A 161 51.23 23.60 -1.11
C PHE A 161 51.83 22.35 -1.79
N SER A 162 53.14 22.35 -2.11
CA SER A 162 53.81 21.30 -2.87
C SER A 162 53.81 19.94 -2.15
N GLU A 163 54.05 19.90 -0.84
CA GLU A 163 53.91 18.68 -0.05
C GLU A 163 52.46 18.17 0.00
N MET A 164 51.48 19.07 0.18
CA MET A 164 50.08 18.68 0.20
C MET A 164 49.60 18.15 -1.15
N ARG A 165 50.09 18.68 -2.29
CA ARG A 165 49.82 18.08 -3.62
C ARG A 165 50.49 16.73 -3.83
N LYS A 166 51.68 16.49 -3.25
CA LYS A 166 52.33 15.16 -3.27
C LYS A 166 51.56 14.14 -2.42
N ARG A 167 50.98 14.58 -1.31
CA ARG A 167 50.23 13.74 -0.35
C ARG A 167 48.77 13.50 -0.76
N TYR A 168 48.18 14.46 -1.48
CA TYR A 168 46.80 14.41 -1.99
C TYR A 168 46.80 14.77 -3.49
N PRO A 169 47.24 13.85 -4.37
CA PRO A 169 47.23 14.07 -5.81
C PRO A 169 45.78 14.25 -6.30
N SER A 170 45.56 15.24 -7.16
CA SER A 170 44.23 15.52 -7.73
C SER A 170 43.89 14.60 -8.91
N THR A 171 43.96 13.29 -8.67
CA THR A 171 43.54 12.23 -9.60
C THR A 171 42.04 11.97 -9.44
N HIS A 172 41.28 12.21 -10.50
CA HIS A 172 39.80 12.21 -10.52
C HIS A 172 39.18 10.80 -10.65
N PHE A 173 39.63 9.86 -9.83
CA PHE A 173 39.18 8.46 -9.83
C PHE A 173 37.79 8.31 -9.20
N GLN A 174 36.73 8.24 -10.01
CA GLN A 174 35.37 8.07 -9.48
C GLN A 174 35.24 6.68 -8.83
N GLN A 175 34.86 6.65 -7.55
CA GLN A 175 34.60 5.41 -6.82
C GLN A 175 33.10 5.12 -6.82
N LEU A 176 32.69 3.88 -7.09
CA LEU A 176 31.30 3.45 -6.92
C LEU A 176 31.01 2.91 -5.52
N GLU A 177 29.89 3.36 -4.96
CA GLU A 177 29.36 2.94 -3.66
C GLU A 177 27.86 2.56 -3.75
N VAL A 178 27.41 1.80 -2.76
CA VAL A 178 26.00 1.43 -2.58
C VAL A 178 25.29 2.47 -1.71
N ALA A 179 24.47 3.29 -2.35
CA ALA A 179 23.53 4.20 -1.71
C ALA A 179 22.32 3.44 -1.13
N SER A 180 21.67 4.05 -0.14
CA SER A 180 20.39 3.60 0.39
C SER A 180 19.23 4.44 -0.16
N CYS A 181 18.11 3.81 -0.46
CA CYS A 181 16.85 4.48 -0.76
C CYS A 181 16.02 4.62 0.53
N LYS A 182 15.47 5.81 0.79
CA LYS A 182 14.45 6.00 1.83
C LYS A 182 13.12 5.45 1.30
N VAL A 183 12.41 4.70 2.15
CA VAL A 183 11.06 4.21 1.88
C VAL A 183 10.11 4.85 2.90
N GLU A 184 9.03 5.44 2.43
CA GLU A 184 8.00 6.07 3.26
C GLU A 184 6.90 5.07 3.62
N VAL A 185 6.26 5.25 4.78
CA VAL A 185 5.21 4.33 5.28
C VAL A 185 4.04 4.18 4.29
N GLY A 186 3.63 5.28 3.64
CA GLY A 186 2.58 5.27 2.60
C GLY A 186 2.94 4.51 1.31
N GLN A 187 4.20 4.13 1.11
CA GLN A 187 4.65 3.27 0.01
C GLN A 187 4.52 1.77 0.33
N LEU A 188 4.34 1.39 1.61
CA LEU A 188 4.30 0.00 2.05
C LEU A 188 3.05 -0.73 1.55
N ARG A 189 3.23 -1.98 1.15
CA ARG A 189 2.18 -2.90 0.70
C ARG A 189 2.42 -4.30 1.26
N ILE A 190 1.37 -5.11 1.27
CA ILE A 190 1.43 -6.55 1.56
C ILE A 190 1.15 -7.32 0.27
N ASP A 191 1.94 -8.35 -0.01
CA ASP A 191 1.70 -9.27 -1.13
C ASP A 191 0.62 -10.30 -0.74
N ILE A 192 -0.46 -10.38 -1.51
CA ILE A 192 -1.57 -11.32 -1.27
C ILE A 192 -1.10 -12.76 -1.40
N GLU A 193 -0.17 -13.06 -2.30
CA GLU A 193 0.36 -14.42 -2.48
C GLU A 193 1.09 -14.89 -1.21
N GLU A 194 1.82 -13.98 -0.57
CA GLU A 194 2.56 -14.20 0.68
C GLU A 194 1.61 -14.28 1.89
N LEU A 195 0.59 -13.43 1.94
CA LEU A 195 -0.45 -13.45 2.97
C LEU A 195 -1.28 -14.75 2.94
N MET A 196 -1.68 -15.20 1.74
CA MET A 196 -2.38 -16.48 1.55
C MET A 196 -1.50 -17.69 1.89
N SER A 197 -0.17 -17.57 1.77
CA SER A 197 0.78 -18.61 2.20
C SER A 197 0.89 -18.70 3.73
N ALA A 198 0.85 -17.56 4.44
CA ALA A 198 0.99 -17.52 5.89
C ALA A 198 -0.32 -17.77 6.67
N PHE A 199 -1.46 -17.31 6.16
CA PHE A 199 -2.78 -17.39 6.82
C PHE A 199 -3.79 -18.29 6.11
N GLY A 200 -3.40 -18.91 4.99
CA GLY A 200 -4.27 -19.73 4.16
C GLY A 200 -5.16 -18.91 3.21
N THR A 201 -5.70 -19.57 2.19
CA THR A 201 -6.51 -18.94 1.11
C THR A 201 -7.77 -18.23 1.61
N ASN A 202 -8.29 -18.65 2.76
CA ASN A 202 -9.55 -18.19 3.31
C ASN A 202 -9.45 -16.84 4.02
N CYS A 203 -8.24 -16.28 4.17
CA CYS A 203 -8.07 -14.95 4.77
C CYS A 203 -8.60 -13.81 3.87
N ILE A 204 -8.84 -14.04 2.58
CA ILE A 204 -9.26 -13.00 1.62
C ILE A 204 -10.79 -12.92 1.50
N ASN A 205 -11.35 -11.72 1.68
CA ASN A 205 -12.78 -11.46 1.63
C ASN A 205 -13.32 -11.29 0.19
N PHE A 206 -13.26 -12.35 -0.61
CA PHE A 206 -13.76 -12.36 -2.00
C PHE A 206 -15.23 -11.90 -2.13
N ASN A 207 -16.09 -12.23 -1.17
CA ASN A 207 -17.54 -11.94 -1.24
C ASN A 207 -17.93 -10.46 -1.16
N ARG A 208 -17.03 -9.53 -0.81
CA ARG A 208 -17.30 -8.08 -0.89
C ARG A 208 -17.21 -7.49 -2.32
N TYR A 209 -16.91 -8.32 -3.33
CA TYR A 209 -16.84 -7.91 -4.74
C TYR A 209 -17.82 -8.62 -5.68
N VAL A 210 -18.74 -9.44 -5.15
CA VAL A 210 -19.84 -10.00 -5.97
C VAL A 210 -20.76 -8.86 -6.39
N SER A 211 -20.81 -8.60 -7.69
CA SER A 211 -21.81 -7.68 -8.27
C SER A 211 -23.16 -8.38 -8.30
N VAL A 212 -24.24 -7.62 -8.08
CA VAL A 212 -25.61 -8.13 -8.29
C VAL A 212 -25.77 -8.47 -9.77
N GLU A 213 -25.81 -9.76 -10.10
CA GLU A 213 -26.31 -10.21 -11.41
C GLU A 213 -27.81 -9.91 -11.50
N SER A 214 -28.26 -9.66 -12.73
CA SER A 214 -29.61 -9.17 -13.02
C SER A 214 -30.69 -10.15 -12.59
N VAL A 215 -31.71 -9.62 -11.91
CA VAL A 215 -33.03 -10.26 -11.91
C VAL A 215 -33.57 -10.17 -13.33
N GLU A 216 -33.50 -11.27 -14.07
CA GLU A 216 -34.29 -11.42 -15.29
C GLU A 216 -35.72 -11.83 -14.90
N GLU A 217 -36.64 -10.89 -14.99
CA GLU A 217 -38.06 -11.22 -15.07
C GLU A 217 -38.32 -11.86 -16.44
N THR A 218 -38.85 -13.08 -16.48
CA THR A 218 -39.48 -13.64 -17.68
C THR A 218 -40.67 -14.50 -17.26
N GLU A 219 -41.71 -14.50 -18.08
CA GLU A 219 -43.08 -14.74 -17.63
C GLU A 219 -43.51 -16.21 -17.60
N ASN A 220 -44.53 -16.46 -16.77
CA ASN A 220 -45.61 -17.45 -16.91
C ASN A 220 -45.43 -18.60 -17.94
N SER A 221 -45.45 -19.84 -17.43
CA SER A 221 -46.09 -20.96 -18.12
C SER A 221 -46.70 -21.94 -17.11
N THR A 222 -47.80 -22.60 -17.50
CA THR A 222 -48.86 -23.01 -16.55
C THR A 222 -49.07 -24.52 -16.49
N LEU A 223 -49.54 -25.01 -15.33
CA LEU A 223 -50.05 -26.38 -15.06
C LEU A 223 -48.97 -27.48 -15.06
N ASN A 224 -49.00 -28.49 -14.17
CA ASN A 224 -50.15 -29.13 -13.52
C ASN A 224 -49.93 -29.42 -12.02
N ALA A 225 -51.04 -29.52 -11.29
CA ALA A 225 -51.07 -30.14 -9.97
C ALA A 225 -51.36 -31.64 -10.07
N THR A 226 -50.82 -32.44 -9.15
CA THR A 226 -51.38 -33.76 -8.79
C THR A 226 -51.08 -34.04 -7.33
N VAL A 227 -52.13 -33.99 -6.50
CA VAL A 227 -52.07 -34.44 -5.10
C VAL A 227 -52.31 -35.94 -5.06
N LYS A 228 -51.47 -36.68 -4.33
CA LYS A 228 -51.84 -38.00 -3.79
C LYS A 228 -51.39 -38.08 -2.33
N SER A 229 -52.37 -38.11 -1.44
CA SER A 229 -52.19 -38.27 0.00
C SER A 229 -52.92 -39.55 0.43
N THR A 230 -52.19 -40.53 0.99
CA THR A 230 -52.82 -41.68 1.63
C THR A 230 -52.05 -42.12 2.88
N SER A 231 -52.81 -42.22 3.97
CA SER A 231 -52.48 -42.69 5.33
C SER A 231 -51.52 -43.87 5.51
N GLY A 232 -50.83 -43.92 6.66
CA GLY A 232 -50.19 -45.16 7.16
C GLY A 232 -49.41 -45.02 8.48
N GLN A 233 -50.10 -45.00 9.64
CA GLN A 233 -49.54 -45.40 10.95
C GLN A 233 -49.84 -46.91 11.18
N PRO A 234 -49.17 -47.66 12.10
CA PRO A 234 -48.75 -47.23 13.44
C PRO A 234 -47.35 -47.70 13.93
N LEU A 235 -47.07 -47.41 15.21
CA LEU A 235 -45.92 -47.87 16.03
C LEU A 235 -46.01 -49.37 16.39
N PRO A 236 -44.95 -50.04 16.92
CA PRO A 236 -44.81 -50.10 18.39
C PRO A 236 -43.39 -50.33 19.02
N SER A 237 -43.03 -49.50 20.02
CA SER A 237 -42.41 -49.86 21.35
C SER A 237 -41.03 -50.56 21.53
N VAL A 238 -40.54 -50.56 22.80
CA VAL A 238 -39.48 -51.42 23.44
C VAL A 238 -38.00 -51.03 23.15
N THR A 239 -37.06 -50.83 24.12
CA THR A 239 -37.08 -50.71 25.62
C THR A 239 -35.82 -49.95 26.16
N GLU A 240 -35.94 -49.38 27.36
CA GLU A 240 -34.99 -49.27 28.52
C GLU A 240 -33.45 -49.41 28.30
N SER A 241 -32.57 -48.63 28.97
CA SER A 241 -32.39 -48.65 30.45
C SER A 241 -31.62 -47.45 31.07
N THR A 242 -31.75 -47.35 32.39
CA THR A 242 -31.16 -46.48 33.47
C THR A 242 -29.64 -46.20 33.47
N GLY A 243 -29.05 -45.30 34.29
CA GLY A 243 -29.49 -44.42 35.42
C GLY A 243 -28.59 -43.15 35.54
N LEU A 244 -28.82 -42.13 36.39
CA LEU A 244 -28.82 -42.04 37.88
C LEU A 244 -27.43 -42.36 38.52
N VAL A 245 -26.83 -41.62 39.48
CA VAL A 245 -27.24 -40.40 40.25
C VAL A 245 -26.05 -39.71 41.02
N LEU A 246 -26.18 -38.41 41.37
CA LEU A 246 -25.46 -37.54 42.37
C LEU A 246 -23.95 -37.76 42.73
N SER A 247 -23.06 -36.75 42.66
CA SER A 247 -22.73 -35.64 43.64
C SER A 247 -21.94 -36.06 44.90
N SER A 248 -20.98 -35.30 45.46
CA SER A 248 -21.22 -34.01 46.17
C SER A 248 -19.95 -33.43 46.88
N VAL A 249 -19.98 -32.12 47.24
CA VAL A 249 -19.54 -31.47 48.54
C VAL A 249 -18.05 -31.56 49.00
N THR A 250 -17.31 -30.57 49.57
CA THR A 250 -17.34 -29.10 49.90
C THR A 250 -15.86 -28.62 50.11
N ASN A 251 -15.39 -27.47 50.64
CA ASN A 251 -15.83 -26.22 51.35
C ASN A 251 -14.80 -25.08 50.99
N SER A 252 -14.84 -23.78 51.34
CA SER A 252 -15.30 -22.90 52.46
C SER A 252 -14.32 -22.78 53.66
N VAL A 253 -14.11 -21.62 54.32
CA VAL A 253 -14.73 -20.25 54.27
C VAL A 253 -13.62 -19.18 53.96
N ASP A 254 -13.62 -17.84 54.14
CA ASP A 254 -14.39 -16.71 54.77
C ASP A 254 -14.35 -15.47 53.81
N GLN A 255 -15.02 -14.29 53.91
CA GLN A 255 -15.43 -13.31 54.95
C GLN A 255 -14.31 -12.35 55.46
N CYS A 256 -14.56 -11.12 56.00
CA CYS A 256 -15.78 -10.55 56.62
C CYS A 256 -15.95 -8.99 56.46
N VAL A 257 -17.22 -8.53 56.36
CA VAL A 257 -17.94 -7.25 56.75
C VAL A 257 -17.24 -5.87 57.02
N SER A 258 -17.90 -4.68 57.00
CA SER A 258 -19.16 -4.12 56.38
C SER A 258 -19.38 -2.60 56.72
N SER A 259 -20.58 -2.06 56.42
CA SER A 259 -21.25 -0.81 56.92
C SER A 259 -21.08 0.52 56.13
N VAL A 260 -21.95 1.54 56.31
CA VAL A 260 -23.37 1.72 55.86
C VAL A 260 -23.91 3.13 56.24
N THR A 261 -24.66 3.83 55.36
CA THR A 261 -25.81 4.74 55.67
C THR A 261 -26.50 5.29 54.39
N SER A 262 -27.64 5.99 54.48
CA SER A 262 -28.61 6.14 53.38
C SER A 262 -29.43 7.46 53.37
N ASN A 263 -30.40 7.56 52.42
CA ASN A 263 -31.50 8.54 52.24
C ASN A 263 -31.19 9.67 51.22
N ALA A 264 -32.14 10.25 50.45
CA ALA A 264 -33.61 10.19 50.47
C ALA A 264 -34.26 10.26 49.04
N VAL A 265 -35.58 10.52 48.96
CA VAL A 265 -36.45 10.66 47.77
C VAL A 265 -37.58 11.67 48.12
N VAL A 266 -38.52 12.18 47.29
CA VAL A 266 -39.19 11.88 45.98
C VAL A 266 -39.79 13.22 45.42
N PRO A 267 -40.53 13.34 44.29
CA PRO A 267 -40.71 12.52 43.07
C PRO A 267 -40.70 13.31 41.72
N LEU A 268 -40.85 12.56 40.61
CA LEU A 268 -41.62 12.82 39.36
C LEU A 268 -42.02 14.27 38.95
N ASP A 269 -41.69 14.64 37.70
CA ASP A 269 -42.69 15.19 36.75
C ASP A 269 -42.34 14.80 35.30
N SER A 270 -43.29 14.85 34.36
CA SER A 270 -43.19 14.19 33.03
C SER A 270 -43.43 15.10 31.82
N VAL A 271 -42.52 15.07 30.83
CA VAL A 271 -42.80 15.54 29.46
C VAL A 271 -42.22 14.55 28.44
N THR A 272 -43.05 14.15 27.47
CA THR A 272 -42.68 13.29 26.34
C THR A 272 -42.25 14.11 25.12
N SER A 273 -41.12 13.78 24.50
CA SER A 273 -40.86 14.12 23.09
C SER A 273 -39.95 13.09 22.42
N SER A 274 -40.52 11.94 22.03
CA SER A 274 -39.84 11.02 21.11
C SER A 274 -39.79 11.64 19.72
N THR A 275 -38.72 12.37 19.40
CA THR A 275 -38.43 12.79 18.03
C THR A 275 -38.05 11.56 17.21
N ASP A 276 -39.04 10.97 16.55
CA ASP A 276 -38.91 9.97 15.50
C ASP A 276 -38.12 10.55 14.32
N VAL A 277 -36.78 10.53 14.43
CA VAL A 277 -35.87 10.89 13.34
C VAL A 277 -35.88 9.73 12.35
N ARG A 278 -36.93 9.73 11.52
CA ARG A 278 -37.02 8.88 10.33
C ARG A 278 -35.72 8.96 9.56
N LEU A 279 -35.03 7.82 9.42
CA LEU A 279 -34.02 7.66 8.38
C LEU A 279 -34.74 7.66 7.02
N GLY A 280 -35.01 8.87 6.51
CA GLY A 280 -35.41 9.06 5.12
C GLY A 280 -34.37 8.40 4.22
N SER A 281 -34.83 7.64 3.22
CA SER A 281 -33.94 6.83 2.36
C SER A 281 -33.18 7.71 1.37
N VAL A 282 -32.20 8.47 1.90
CA VAL A 282 -31.18 9.16 1.11
C VAL A 282 -30.27 8.07 0.54
N LYS A 283 -30.64 7.54 -0.63
CA LYS A 283 -29.70 6.79 -1.46
C LYS A 283 -28.54 7.75 -1.78
N PRO A 284 -27.30 7.52 -1.32
CA PRO A 284 -26.18 8.36 -1.71
C PRO A 284 -26.06 8.32 -3.23
N LEU A 285 -25.80 9.48 -3.85
CA LEU A 285 -25.86 9.63 -5.31
C LEU A 285 -24.55 9.11 -5.96
N LEU A 286 -24.27 7.83 -5.74
CA LEU A 286 -22.99 7.19 -6.06
C LEU A 286 -22.67 7.25 -7.55
N PHE A 287 -21.52 7.86 -7.86
CA PHE A 287 -21.00 7.88 -9.23
C PHE A 287 -20.07 6.70 -9.48
N THR A 288 -20.36 5.90 -10.50
CA THR A 288 -19.53 4.75 -10.92
C THR A 288 -18.14 5.13 -11.46
N HIS A 289 -17.85 6.42 -11.63
CA HIS A 289 -16.62 6.98 -12.17
C HIS A 289 -15.90 7.82 -11.09
N PRO A 290 -14.66 7.49 -10.69
CA PRO A 290 -14.01 8.08 -9.52
C PRO A 290 -13.95 9.62 -9.55
N ILE A 291 -13.53 10.21 -10.68
CA ILE A 291 -13.46 11.68 -10.80
C ILE A 291 -14.84 12.36 -10.66
N LYS A 292 -15.95 11.67 -11.00
CA LYS A 292 -17.29 12.26 -10.80
C LYS A 292 -17.70 12.25 -9.33
N GLN A 293 -17.25 11.27 -8.56
CA GLN A 293 -17.49 11.21 -7.11
C GLN A 293 -16.74 12.35 -6.43
N MET A 294 -15.41 12.46 -6.60
CA MET A 294 -14.63 13.58 -6.03
C MET A 294 -15.17 14.96 -6.44
N VAL A 295 -15.63 15.13 -7.68
CA VAL A 295 -16.25 16.38 -8.14
C VAL A 295 -17.61 16.65 -7.49
N TYR A 296 -18.40 15.62 -7.19
CA TYR A 296 -19.62 15.74 -6.39
C TYR A 296 -19.30 16.11 -4.94
N ASP A 297 -18.31 15.44 -4.34
CA ASP A 297 -17.89 15.66 -2.94
C ASP A 297 -17.32 17.08 -2.75
N ILE A 298 -16.58 17.62 -3.73
CA ILE A 298 -16.15 19.02 -3.74
C ILE A 298 -17.34 19.97 -3.89
N LEU A 299 -18.28 19.70 -4.79
CA LEU A 299 -19.46 20.57 -4.99
C LEU A 299 -20.43 20.59 -3.80
N GLN A 300 -20.46 19.54 -2.97
CA GLN A 300 -21.21 19.56 -1.71
C GLN A 300 -20.65 20.60 -0.71
N HIS A 301 -19.35 20.86 -0.75
CA HIS A 301 -18.67 21.84 0.11
C HIS A 301 -18.53 23.22 -0.54
N TYR A 302 -18.44 23.27 -1.88
CA TYR A 302 -18.16 24.47 -2.66
C TYR A 302 -19.04 24.54 -3.93
N PRO A 303 -20.38 24.67 -3.81
CA PRO A 303 -21.30 24.54 -4.94
C PRO A 303 -21.05 25.56 -6.06
N GLU A 304 -20.69 26.80 -5.69
CA GLU A 304 -20.43 27.90 -6.64
C GLU A 304 -19.17 27.68 -7.50
N TYR A 305 -18.18 26.89 -7.03
CA TYR A 305 -16.85 26.86 -7.63
C TYR A 305 -16.86 26.40 -9.10
N GLU A 306 -16.28 27.22 -9.97
CA GLU A 306 -16.13 26.92 -11.39
C GLU A 306 -15.12 25.80 -11.66
N SER A 307 -15.21 25.21 -12.85
CA SER A 307 -14.29 24.17 -13.36
C SER A 307 -12.82 24.49 -13.12
N ARG A 308 -12.41 25.75 -13.29
CA ARG A 308 -11.01 26.19 -13.13
C ARG A 308 -10.59 26.24 -11.66
N GLN A 309 -11.50 26.61 -10.76
CA GLN A 309 -11.27 26.64 -9.32
C GLN A 309 -11.17 25.22 -8.77
N ILE A 310 -12.10 24.33 -9.15
CA ILE A 310 -12.09 22.91 -8.74
C ILE A 310 -10.85 22.19 -9.29
N TRP A 311 -10.45 22.42 -10.54
CA TRP A 311 -9.21 21.86 -11.09
C TRP A 311 -7.95 22.39 -10.37
N HIS A 312 -7.92 23.66 -10.00
CA HIS A 312 -6.82 24.22 -9.22
C HIS A 312 -6.77 23.65 -7.79
N LEU A 313 -7.93 23.50 -7.14
CA LEU A 313 -8.08 22.91 -5.81
C LEU A 313 -7.62 21.43 -5.81
N LEU A 314 -8.06 20.62 -6.77
CA LEU A 314 -7.55 19.25 -6.96
C LEU A 314 -6.04 19.24 -7.24
N LYS A 315 -5.53 20.23 -7.99
CA LYS A 315 -4.09 20.33 -8.27
C LYS A 315 -3.28 20.66 -7.02
N LEU A 316 -3.77 21.55 -6.14
CA LEU A 316 -3.16 21.78 -4.83
C LEU A 316 -3.21 20.49 -4.00
N ASP A 317 -4.37 19.83 -3.94
CA ASP A 317 -4.57 18.63 -3.11
C ASP A 317 -3.62 17.47 -3.46
N VAL A 318 -3.38 17.28 -4.77
CA VAL A 318 -2.43 16.30 -5.29
C VAL A 318 -0.98 16.72 -5.06
N THR A 319 -0.64 17.99 -5.30
CA THR A 319 0.75 18.51 -5.27
C THR A 319 1.27 18.72 -3.84
N GLN A 320 0.43 19.25 -2.95
CA GLN A 320 0.75 19.47 -1.53
C GLN A 320 0.52 18.20 -0.68
N GLN A 321 -0.05 17.15 -1.27
CA GLN A 321 -0.36 15.87 -0.63
C GLN A 321 -1.31 15.97 0.58
N THR A 322 -2.17 17.01 0.62
CA THR A 322 -3.20 17.16 1.65
C THR A 322 -4.29 16.09 1.56
N ARG A 323 -4.57 15.57 0.35
CA ARG A 323 -5.52 14.49 0.04
C ARG A 323 -6.88 14.63 0.76
N GLN A 324 -7.37 15.87 0.84
CA GLN A 324 -8.68 16.23 1.40
C GLN A 324 -9.84 15.81 0.49
N PHE A 325 -9.61 15.72 -0.82
CA PHE A 325 -10.63 15.38 -1.82
C PHE A 325 -10.22 14.16 -2.64
N ASP A 326 -8.92 14.00 -2.93
CA ASP A 326 -8.36 12.77 -3.49
C ASP A 326 -7.87 11.81 -2.38
N CYS A 327 -8.76 11.47 -1.44
CA CYS A 327 -8.47 10.67 -0.24
C CYS A 327 -7.86 9.30 -0.58
N ASP A 328 -8.32 8.67 -1.66
CA ASP A 328 -7.80 7.39 -2.15
C ASP A 328 -6.40 7.50 -2.79
N ALA A 329 -5.91 8.71 -3.06
CA ALA A 329 -4.79 9.00 -3.96
C ALA A 329 -4.97 8.38 -5.36
N LEU A 330 -6.16 8.57 -5.95
CA LEU A 330 -6.50 8.15 -7.31
C LEU A 330 -5.79 9.00 -8.35
N ILE A 331 -5.56 10.29 -8.09
CA ILE A 331 -4.92 11.23 -9.01
C ILE A 331 -3.42 11.27 -8.71
N PHE A 332 -2.63 10.73 -9.63
CA PHE A 332 -1.16 10.70 -9.50
C PHE A 332 -0.47 11.90 -10.17
N GLU A 333 -1.12 12.54 -11.15
CA GLU A 333 -0.60 13.73 -11.83
C GLU A 333 -1.74 14.61 -12.37
N ILE A 334 -1.58 15.93 -12.33
CA ILE A 334 -2.56 16.90 -12.86
C ILE A 334 -1.82 18.15 -13.38
N THR A 335 -1.87 18.34 -14.71
CA THR A 335 -1.07 19.33 -15.44
C THR A 335 -1.86 20.64 -15.58
N ALA A 336 -1.70 21.39 -16.68
CA ALA A 336 -2.63 22.46 -17.02
C ALA A 336 -3.84 21.92 -17.82
N ASP A 337 -3.59 20.92 -18.66
CA ASP A 337 -4.52 20.47 -19.71
C ASP A 337 -5.08 19.07 -19.48
N ASP A 338 -4.39 18.22 -18.70
CA ASP A 338 -4.76 16.81 -18.45
C ASP A 338 -4.63 16.43 -16.96
N LEU A 339 -5.49 15.51 -16.52
CA LEU A 339 -5.53 14.89 -15.19
C LEU A 339 -5.40 13.39 -15.36
N HIS A 340 -4.39 12.80 -14.71
CA HIS A 340 -4.03 11.38 -14.82
C HIS A 340 -4.36 10.66 -13.52
N TYR A 341 -5.12 9.57 -13.62
CA TYR A 341 -5.67 8.83 -12.48
C TYR A 341 -5.67 7.32 -12.69
N PHE A 342 -5.78 6.57 -11.60
CA PHE A 342 -5.91 5.12 -11.63
C PHE A 342 -7.38 4.71 -11.93
N GLY A 343 -7.58 4.01 -13.03
CA GLY A 343 -8.86 3.41 -13.41
C GLY A 343 -9.14 2.07 -12.73
N ARG A 344 -10.28 1.45 -13.07
CA ARG A 344 -10.58 0.07 -12.65
C ARG A 344 -9.59 -0.90 -13.33
N GLY A 345 -8.92 -1.73 -12.53
CA GLY A 345 -7.96 -2.74 -12.99
C GLY A 345 -6.72 -2.13 -13.64
N ASP A 346 -5.75 -1.71 -12.83
CA ASP A 346 -4.36 -1.32 -13.12
C ASP A 346 -4.10 -0.46 -14.39
N THR A 347 -5.14 0.21 -14.90
CA THR A 347 -5.08 1.09 -16.07
C THR A 347 -4.91 2.53 -15.62
N THR A 348 -3.76 3.13 -15.91
CA THR A 348 -3.62 4.60 -15.87
C THR A 348 -4.51 5.20 -16.95
N ARG A 349 -5.33 6.18 -16.60
CA ARG A 349 -6.24 6.90 -17.51
C ARG A 349 -5.98 8.39 -17.41
N SER A 350 -6.11 9.10 -18.52
CA SER A 350 -6.16 10.57 -18.53
C SER A 350 -7.57 11.06 -18.83
N ILE A 351 -7.88 12.28 -18.38
CA ILE A 351 -8.95 13.11 -18.92
C ILE A 351 -8.42 14.53 -19.11
N SER A 352 -8.72 15.13 -20.26
CA SER A 352 -8.40 16.54 -20.48
C SER A 352 -9.32 17.44 -19.68
N TYR A 353 -8.86 18.67 -19.41
CA TYR A 353 -9.63 19.72 -18.73
C TYR A 353 -10.99 19.94 -19.42
N ARG A 354 -11.07 19.85 -20.75
CA ARG A 354 -12.35 19.91 -21.49
C ARG A 354 -13.29 18.74 -21.17
N ARG A 355 -12.77 17.52 -20.97
CA ARG A 355 -13.61 16.39 -20.52
C ARG A 355 -14.02 16.54 -19.05
N PHE A 356 -13.17 17.16 -18.23
CA PHE A 356 -13.46 17.50 -16.85
C PHE A 356 -14.56 18.57 -16.71
N GLN A 357 -14.55 19.63 -17.54
CA GLN A 357 -15.65 20.61 -17.62
C GLN A 357 -17.00 19.94 -17.94
N ASN A 358 -17.01 18.96 -18.85
CA ASN A 358 -18.19 18.16 -19.14
C ASN A 358 -18.61 17.30 -17.93
N ILE A 359 -17.64 16.67 -17.23
CA ILE A 359 -17.89 15.93 -15.98
C ILE A 359 -18.53 16.83 -14.92
N LEU A 360 -18.02 18.04 -14.69
CA LEU A 360 -18.60 18.99 -13.74
C LEU A 360 -20.04 19.34 -14.13
N SER A 361 -20.28 19.57 -15.42
CA SER A 361 -21.62 19.87 -15.96
C SER A 361 -22.60 18.70 -15.79
N GLU A 362 -22.12 17.46 -15.95
CA GLU A 362 -22.89 16.24 -15.70
C GLU A 362 -23.19 16.03 -14.20
N VAL A 363 -22.30 16.46 -13.30
CA VAL A 363 -22.48 16.35 -11.83
C VAL A 363 -23.40 17.47 -11.30
N ARG A 364 -23.18 18.74 -11.66
CA ARG A 364 -24.08 19.86 -11.30
C ARG A 364 -25.52 19.59 -11.70
N LYS A 365 -25.75 19.02 -12.90
CA LYS A 365 -27.09 18.60 -13.37
C LYS A 365 -27.76 17.50 -12.54
N LYS A 366 -27.03 16.81 -11.65
CA LYS A 366 -27.59 15.84 -10.69
C LYS A 366 -27.68 16.36 -9.25
N LEU A 367 -27.06 17.51 -8.97
CA LEU A 367 -27.21 18.25 -7.70
C LEU A 367 -28.39 19.22 -7.74
N HIS A 368 -28.87 19.59 -8.92
CA HIS A 368 -30.05 20.44 -9.14
C HIS A 368 -31.20 19.64 -9.77
N VAL A 369 -31.64 18.59 -9.07
CA VAL A 369 -32.87 17.79 -9.32
C VAL A 369 -33.63 17.68 -8.02
#